data_AF-A0A497BWH4-F1
#
_entry.id   AF-A0A497BWH4-F1
#
_cell.length_a   1.000
_cell.length_b   1.000
_cell.length_c   1.000
_cell.angle_alpha   90.00
_cell.angle_beta   90.00
_cell.angle_gamma   90.00
#
_symmetry.space_group_name_H-M   'P 1'
#
loop_
_entity.id
_entity.type
_entity.pdbx_description
1 polymer ?
#
loop_
_entity_poly.entity_id
_entity_poly.type
_entity_poly.pdbx_seq_one_letter_code
_entity_poly.pdbx_strand_id
1 'polypeptide(L)'
;THGKIIDEIGYHVRDYFVEQWERFKHYPWGVLAHSTHLRGDGTYENGVERPRIRVTLATRIPRERCERIGLGYLDPETINPDDWANRENEGVLLVRRAGEVLYRVRGQA
;
A
#
# COMPACT_ATOMS: atom_id res chain seq x y z
N THR A 1 18.42 1.10 -6.12
CA THR A 1 17.02 1.37 -5.75
C THR A 1 16.33 0.05 -5.43
N HIS A 2 15.31 0.04 -4.55
CA HIS A 2 14.67 -1.18 -4.04
C HIS A 2 13.84 -1.99 -5.07
N GLY A 3 13.67 -1.47 -6.29
CA GLY A 3 12.69 -1.96 -7.27
C GLY A 3 12.78 -3.44 -7.62
N LYS A 4 13.98 -3.97 -7.90
CA LYS A 4 14.16 -5.39 -8.27
C LYS A 4 13.65 -6.34 -7.18
N ILE A 5 13.99 -6.04 -5.93
CA ILE A 5 13.58 -6.86 -4.79
C ILE A 5 12.07 -6.74 -4.59
N ILE A 6 11.48 -5.56 -4.72
CA ILE A 6 10.03 -5.37 -4.65
C ILE A 6 9.31 -6.15 -5.76
N ASP A 7 9.87 -6.23 -6.97
CA ASP A 7 9.32 -7.05 -8.04
C ASP A 7 9.33 -8.56 -7.71
N GLU A 8 10.23 -9.01 -6.82
CA GLU A 8 10.28 -10.39 -6.33
C GLU A 8 9.36 -10.65 -5.13
N ILE A 9 9.29 -9.71 -4.18
CA ILE A 9 8.63 -9.95 -2.88
C ILE A 9 7.23 -9.33 -2.76
N GLY A 10 6.91 -8.30 -3.55
CA GLY A 10 5.66 -7.56 -3.47
C GLY A 10 5.50 -6.64 -2.24
N TYR A 11 4.33 -5.99 -2.17
CA TYR A 11 3.86 -5.18 -1.04
C TYR A 11 2.88 -5.97 -0.16
N HIS A 12 3.32 -6.33 1.05
CA HIS A 12 2.53 -7.14 1.99
C HIS A 12 2.56 -6.59 3.42
N VAL A 13 1.56 -6.98 4.21
CA VAL A 13 1.49 -6.67 5.65
C VAL A 13 2.65 -7.33 6.38
N ARG A 14 2.96 -6.85 7.57
CA ARG A 14 4.05 -7.41 8.39
C ARG A 14 3.91 -8.91 8.59
N ASP A 15 2.70 -9.37 8.91
CA ASP A 15 2.41 -10.76 9.26
C ASP A 15 2.75 -11.74 8.13
N TYR A 16 2.52 -11.33 6.87
CA TYR A 16 2.90 -12.11 5.69
C TYR A 16 4.39 -12.48 5.68
N PHE A 17 5.26 -11.55 6.08
CA PHE A 17 6.70 -11.79 6.11
C PHE A 17 7.13 -12.57 7.36
N VAL A 18 6.64 -12.20 8.55
CA VAL A 18 7.14 -12.78 9.81
C VAL A 18 6.64 -14.20 10.05
N GLU A 19 5.44 -14.55 9.59
CA GLU A 19 4.93 -15.93 9.67
C GLU A 19 5.66 -16.89 8.73
N GLN A 20 6.39 -16.35 7.75
CA GLN A 20 7.17 -17.09 6.75
C GLN A 20 8.65 -16.71 6.82
N TRP A 21 9.15 -16.40 8.02
CA TRP A 21 10.43 -15.69 8.17
C TRP A 21 11.61 -16.37 7.48
N GLU A 22 11.67 -17.71 7.50
CA GLU A 22 12.71 -18.48 6.82
C GLU A 22 12.81 -18.17 5.32
N ARG A 23 11.69 -17.87 4.67
CA ARG A 23 11.63 -17.47 3.25
C ARG A 23 12.15 -16.06 3.01
N PHE A 24 12.06 -15.15 3.97
CA PHE A 24 12.32 -13.72 3.72
C PHE A 24 13.57 -13.16 4.42
N LYS A 25 14.10 -13.85 5.43
CA LYS A 25 15.22 -13.37 6.27
C LYS A 25 16.50 -13.00 5.51
N HIS A 26 16.66 -13.51 4.29
CA HIS A 26 17.82 -13.28 3.43
C HIS A 26 17.71 -12.01 2.57
N TYR A 27 16.52 -11.41 2.48
CA TYR A 27 16.35 -10.12 1.81
C TYR A 27 16.79 -8.95 2.71
N PRO A 28 17.15 -7.79 2.15
CA PRO A 28 17.47 -6.61 2.95
C PRO A 28 16.24 -6.15 3.75
N TRP A 29 16.36 -6.08 5.08
CA TRP A 29 15.22 -5.77 5.95
C TRP A 29 14.66 -4.37 5.73
N GLY A 30 15.47 -3.43 5.24
CA GLY A 30 14.99 -2.11 4.82
C GLY A 30 13.97 -2.17 3.67
N VAL A 31 14.11 -3.15 2.76
CA VAL A 31 13.13 -3.37 1.67
C VAL A 31 11.86 -4.02 2.22
N LEU A 32 11.99 -4.98 3.14
CA LEU A 32 10.84 -5.60 3.81
C LEU A 32 10.03 -4.55 4.59
N ALA A 33 10.71 -3.68 5.33
CA ALA A 33 10.08 -2.57 6.05
C ALA A 33 9.40 -1.59 5.08
N HIS A 34 10.05 -1.24 3.96
CA HIS A 34 9.43 -0.40 2.94
C HIS A 34 8.15 -1.03 2.36
N SER A 35 8.15 -2.35 2.16
CA SER A 35 6.99 -3.12 1.72
C SER A 35 5.82 -3.00 2.70
N THR A 36 6.08 -3.26 3.99
CA THR A 36 5.03 -3.22 5.03
C THR A 36 4.51 -1.81 5.30
N HIS A 37 5.38 -0.79 5.26
CA HIS A 37 4.97 0.60 5.46
C HIS A 37 3.95 1.06 4.41
N LEU A 38 4.11 0.67 3.15
CA LEU A 38 3.16 1.04 2.10
C LEU A 38 1.87 0.22 2.19
N ARG A 39 1.98 -1.10 2.41
CA ARG A 39 0.79 -1.97 2.48
C ARG A 39 -0.11 -1.63 3.66
N GLY A 40 0.49 -1.23 4.78
CA GLY A 40 -0.21 -0.89 6.02
C GLY A 40 -0.48 -2.10 6.90
N ASP A 41 -1.45 -1.91 7.81
CA ASP A 41 -1.85 -2.90 8.81
C ASP A 41 -2.72 -4.01 8.21
N GLY A 42 -2.80 -5.15 8.89
CA GLY A 42 -3.60 -6.32 8.50
C GLY A 42 -2.98 -7.63 8.97
N THR A 43 -3.63 -8.74 8.67
CA THR A 43 -3.22 -10.08 9.11
C THR A 43 -2.81 -10.97 7.95
N TYR A 44 -2.06 -12.01 8.26
CA TYR A 44 -1.84 -13.14 7.37
C TYR A 44 -2.10 -14.39 8.20
N GLU A 45 -3.01 -15.24 7.78
CA GLU A 45 -3.35 -16.46 8.54
C GLU A 45 -3.70 -17.57 7.56
N ASN A 46 -3.21 -18.78 7.82
CA ASN A 46 -3.49 -19.97 7.01
C ASN A 46 -3.21 -19.77 5.51
N GLY A 47 -2.16 -19.02 5.17
CA GLY A 47 -1.79 -18.75 3.78
C GLY A 47 -2.52 -17.58 3.11
N VAL A 48 -3.40 -16.88 3.83
CA VAL A 48 -4.26 -15.82 3.27
C VAL A 48 -3.96 -14.48 3.92
N GLU A 49 -3.57 -13.50 3.12
CA GLU A 49 -3.37 -12.12 3.54
C GLU A 49 -4.70 -11.34 3.57
N ARG A 50 -4.94 -10.58 4.65
CA ARG A 50 -6.10 -9.69 4.84
C ARG A 50 -5.65 -8.28 5.24
N PRO A 51 -5.30 -7.43 4.27
CA PRO A 51 -4.92 -6.04 4.53
C PRO A 51 -6.11 -5.21 5.04
N ARG A 52 -5.86 -4.28 5.97
CA ARG A 52 -6.86 -3.34 6.50
C ARG A 52 -7.30 -2.30 5.47
N ILE A 53 -6.41 -1.97 4.52
CA ILE A 53 -6.64 -0.97 3.48
C ILE A 53 -6.26 -1.54 2.12
N ARG A 54 -6.79 -0.91 1.07
CA ARG A 54 -6.35 -1.14 -0.31
C ARG A 54 -5.60 0.09 -0.79
N VAL A 55 -4.39 -0.13 -1.29
CA VAL A 55 -3.56 0.91 -1.89
C VAL A 55 -3.59 0.75 -3.40
N THR A 56 -3.91 1.84 -4.10
CA THR A 56 -4.03 1.87 -5.55
C THR A 56 -3.09 2.95 -6.10
N LEU A 57 -2.29 2.62 -7.11
CA LEU A 57 -1.43 3.57 -7.78
C LEU A 57 -2.10 4.13 -9.03
N ALA A 58 -2.36 5.44 -9.02
CA ALA A 58 -2.72 6.21 -10.20
C ALA A 58 -1.46 6.85 -10.81
N THR A 59 -0.66 6.05 -11.51
CA THR A 59 0.65 6.46 -12.07
C THR A 59 0.86 5.85 -13.44
N ARG A 60 1.95 6.23 -14.13
CA ARG A 60 2.36 5.60 -15.40
C ARG A 60 3.09 4.25 -15.22
N ILE A 61 3.13 3.69 -14.01
CA ILE A 61 3.61 2.33 -13.81
C ILE A 61 2.59 1.37 -14.44
N PRO A 62 3.01 0.38 -15.26
CA PRO A 62 2.09 -0.53 -15.92
C PRO A 62 1.18 -1.27 -14.94
N ARG A 63 -0.10 -1.44 -15.30
CA ARG A 63 -1.11 -2.19 -14.54
C ARG A 63 -0.59 -3.53 -14.05
N GLU A 64 -0.05 -4.33 -14.97
CA GLU A 64 0.46 -5.68 -14.69
C GLU A 64 1.50 -5.66 -13.57
N ARG A 65 2.40 -4.66 -13.56
CA ARG A 65 3.42 -4.54 -12.53
C ARG A 65 2.80 -4.20 -11.18
N CYS A 66 1.86 -3.27 -11.11
CA CYS A 66 1.17 -2.92 -9.86
C CYS A 66 0.45 -4.14 -9.26
N GLU A 67 -0.29 -4.87 -10.09
CA GLU A 67 -1.06 -6.05 -9.67
C GLU A 67 -0.12 -7.17 -9.20
N ARG A 68 0.99 -7.41 -9.92
CA ARG A 68 2.02 -8.40 -9.53
C ARG A 68 2.62 -8.13 -8.16
N ILE A 69 2.84 -6.87 -7.81
CA ILE A 69 3.42 -6.48 -6.51
C ILE A 69 2.36 -6.23 -5.42
N GLY A 70 1.12 -6.70 -5.61
CA GLY A 70 0.07 -6.65 -4.58
C GLY A 70 -0.64 -5.30 -4.42
N LEU A 71 -0.51 -4.38 -5.39
CA LEU A 71 -1.14 -3.07 -5.38
C LEU A 71 -2.29 -2.99 -6.40
N GLY A 72 -3.25 -2.12 -6.12
CA GLY A 72 -4.24 -1.72 -7.12
C GLY A 72 -3.62 -0.82 -8.18
N TYR A 73 -4.26 -0.78 -9.35
CA TYR A 73 -3.94 0.14 -10.43
C TYR A 73 -5.18 0.95 -10.82
N LEU A 74 -4.97 2.23 -11.09
CA LEU A 74 -5.94 3.12 -11.72
C LEU A 74 -5.22 3.92 -12.81
N ASP A 75 -5.84 4.09 -13.97
CA ASP A 75 -5.23 4.85 -15.05
C ASP A 75 -5.25 6.36 -14.70
N PRO A 76 -4.08 7.02 -14.54
CA PRO A 76 -4.02 8.43 -14.18
C PRO A 76 -4.66 9.36 -15.22
N GLU A 77 -4.79 8.95 -16.48
CA GLU A 77 -5.40 9.77 -17.54
C GLU A 77 -6.93 9.72 -17.49
N THR A 78 -7.49 8.78 -16.74
CA THR A 78 -8.95 8.61 -16.60
C THR A 78 -9.54 9.29 -15.38
N ILE A 79 -8.72 9.90 -14.53
CA ILE A 79 -9.15 10.50 -13.27
C ILE A 79 -9.00 12.01 -13.28
N ASN A 80 -9.98 12.70 -12.71
CA ASN A 80 -9.84 14.08 -12.29
C ASN A 80 -9.91 14.13 -10.76
N PRO A 81 -8.82 14.52 -10.04
CA PRO A 81 -8.83 14.62 -8.58
C PRO A 81 -9.99 15.44 -8.02
N ASP A 82 -10.48 16.42 -8.77
CA ASP A 82 -11.56 17.31 -8.34
C ASP A 82 -12.92 16.59 -8.23
N ASP A 83 -13.09 15.41 -8.84
CA ASP A 83 -14.29 14.57 -8.72
C ASP A 83 -14.48 14.00 -7.30
N TRP A 84 -13.44 14.06 -6.47
CA TRP A 84 -13.46 13.66 -5.06
C TRP A 84 -13.46 14.86 -4.10
N ALA A 85 -13.43 16.09 -4.59
CA ALA A 85 -13.42 17.28 -3.75
C ALA A 85 -14.78 17.54 -3.08
N ASN A 86 -14.76 17.98 -1.82
CA ASN A 86 -15.97 18.35 -1.05
C ASN A 86 -16.96 17.19 -0.82
N ARG A 87 -16.45 15.96 -0.71
CA ARG A 87 -17.24 14.73 -0.50
C ARG A 87 -16.96 14.09 0.85
N GLU A 88 -16.51 14.87 1.83
CA GLU A 88 -16.18 14.39 3.18
C GLU A 88 -17.41 13.85 3.91
N ASN A 89 -18.60 14.38 3.62
CA ASN A 89 -19.88 13.86 4.11
C ASN A 89 -20.23 12.47 3.55
N GLU A 90 -19.62 12.08 2.42
CA GLU A 90 -19.71 10.73 1.85
C GLU A 90 -18.55 9.82 2.33
N GLY A 91 -17.69 10.32 3.22
CA GLY A 91 -16.51 9.58 3.71
C GLY A 91 -15.31 9.60 2.75
N VAL A 92 -15.30 10.51 1.77
CA VAL A 92 -14.19 10.69 0.83
C VAL A 92 -13.40 11.94 1.18
N LEU A 93 -12.08 11.80 1.34
CA LEU A 93 -11.18 12.91 1.59
C LEU A 93 -10.18 13.07 0.44
N LEU A 94 -10.16 14.26 -0.17
CA LEU A 94 -9.13 14.65 -1.14
C LEU A 94 -8.04 15.46 -0.42
N VAL A 95 -6.81 14.94 -0.41
CA VAL A 95 -5.65 15.66 0.14
C VAL A 95 -4.73 16.10 -0.98
N ARG A 96 -4.71 17.41 -1.28
CA ARG A 96 -3.74 17.98 -2.23
C ARG A 96 -2.37 18.12 -1.56
N ARG A 97 -1.30 17.85 -2.32
CA ARG A 97 0.08 17.78 -1.79
C ARG A 97 0.15 16.82 -0.59
N ALA A 98 -0.38 15.61 -0.79
CA ALA A 98 -0.35 14.57 0.23
C ALA A 98 1.08 14.14 0.56
N GLY A 99 1.28 13.61 1.78
CA GLY A 99 2.57 13.08 2.25
C GLY A 99 3.23 13.92 3.37
N GLU A 100 2.72 15.12 3.66
CA GLU A 100 3.32 16.04 4.65
C GLU A 100 2.49 16.17 5.93
N VAL A 101 1.19 15.86 5.88
CA VAL A 101 0.27 16.00 7.02
C VAL A 101 0.01 14.63 7.65
N LEU A 102 0.30 14.52 8.94
CA LEU A 102 -0.06 13.35 9.74
C LEU A 102 -1.48 13.51 10.31
N TYR A 103 -2.35 12.55 10.01
CA TYR A 103 -3.73 12.54 10.49
C TYR A 103 -3.87 11.70 11.75
N ARG A 104 -4.61 12.22 12.74
CA ARG A 104 -4.98 11.51 13.97
C ARG A 104 -6.49 11.45 14.08
N VAL A 105 -7.04 10.26 14.34
CA VAL A 105 -8.47 10.10 14.60
C VAL A 105 -8.84 10.82 15.90
N ARG A 106 -9.88 11.65 15.85
CA ARG A 106 -10.38 12.36 17.04
C ARG A 106 -10.91 11.33 18.05
N GLY A 107 -10.48 11.43 19.30
CA GLY A 107 -10.93 10.55 20.38
C GLY A 107 -10.13 9.26 20.56
N GLN A 108 -9.08 9.04 19.75
CA GLN A 108 -8.03 8.09 20.10
C GLN A 108 -6.98 8.81 20.94
N ALA A 109 -6.84 8.39 22.20
CA ALA A 109 -5.84 8.86 23.16
C ALA A 109 -4.51 8.11 22.95
#